data_AF-A0A522D562-F1
#
_entry.id   AF-A0A522D562-F1
#
_cell.length_a   1.000
_cell.length_b   1.000
_cell.length_c   1.000
_cell.angle_alpha   90.00
_cell.angle_beta   90.00
_cell.angle_gamma   90.00
#
_symmetry.space_group_name_H-M   'P 1'
#
loop_
_entity.id
_entity.type
_entity.pdbx_description
1 polymer ?
#
loop_
_entity_poly.entity_id
_entity_poly.type
_entity_poly.pdbx_seq_one_letter_code
_entity_poly.pdbx_strand_id
1 'polypeptide(L)'
;MEKGSCSATPDAGACGSGPEKGKCCAKLIKGAILGGLIMWAWFALSWHVIPWHANSLMGFKDEKVVATALTKAAPDSGVYVLPFTDMGKAEQKTDKPFAFVSVYAPGVNVKDSMPQMMIGAFVMSVVMAGFLSCLLTKKVEGFCPVAFSMKIGLLVGIGAHLPNYLFYHFPLSWTLTGMADEVIAFALAGAVIGKCVLKLKLGMCPASACATTDAKCDGKTDKK
;
A
#
# COMPACT_ATOMS: atom_id res chain seq x y z
N MET A 1 3.58 -54.91 -2.90
CA MET A 1 3.87 -53.64 -2.22
C MET A 1 5.23 -53.17 -2.72
N GLU A 2 5.24 -52.27 -3.70
CA GLU A 2 6.45 -51.66 -4.22
C GLU A 2 6.25 -50.14 -4.17
N LYS A 3 7.19 -49.46 -3.51
CA LYS A 3 7.07 -48.06 -3.10
C LYS A 3 7.24 -47.16 -4.32
N GLY A 4 6.19 -46.40 -4.65
CA GLY A 4 6.26 -45.30 -5.60
C GLY A 4 7.22 -44.20 -5.09
N SER A 5 8.31 -44.03 -5.81
CA SER A 5 9.28 -42.94 -5.61
C SER A 5 8.65 -41.61 -6.01
N CYS A 6 8.35 -40.76 -5.03
CA CYS A 6 8.13 -39.33 -5.27
C CYS A 6 9.49 -38.68 -5.53
N SER A 7 9.82 -38.42 -6.79
CA SER A 7 10.92 -37.52 -7.14
C SER A 7 10.51 -36.09 -6.77
N ALA A 8 11.01 -35.61 -5.63
CA ALA A 8 11.02 -34.20 -5.32
C ALA A 8 11.91 -33.49 -6.36
N THR A 9 11.32 -32.69 -7.24
CA THR A 9 12.06 -31.73 -8.04
C THR A 9 12.48 -30.57 -7.12
N PRO A 10 13.79 -30.27 -7.01
CA PRO A 10 14.27 -29.17 -6.21
C PRO A 10 14.35 -27.90 -7.09
N ASP A 11 13.22 -27.26 -7.38
CA ASP A 11 13.25 -25.90 -7.98
C ASP A 11 12.66 -24.88 -7.00
N ALA A 12 13.27 -24.86 -5.83
CA ALA A 12 13.17 -23.76 -4.89
C ALA A 12 13.94 -22.55 -5.44
N GLY A 13 13.23 -21.43 -5.59
CA GLY A 13 13.79 -20.12 -5.26
C GLY A 13 14.46 -19.35 -6.40
N ALA A 14 13.89 -18.18 -6.68
CA ALA A 14 14.58 -16.99 -7.14
C ALA A 14 15.53 -17.14 -8.34
N CYS A 15 15.03 -16.82 -9.53
CA CYS A 15 15.86 -16.41 -10.67
C CYS A 15 17.12 -17.28 -10.88
N GLY A 16 16.92 -18.51 -11.37
CA GLY A 16 18.00 -19.46 -11.63
C GLY A 16 19.16 -18.87 -12.44
N SER A 17 20.36 -19.39 -12.22
CA SER A 17 21.60 -18.97 -12.88
C SER A 17 21.56 -19.28 -14.38
N GLY A 18 21.44 -18.25 -15.22
CA GLY A 18 21.49 -18.36 -16.69
C GLY A 18 20.95 -17.11 -17.40
N PRO A 19 20.95 -17.07 -18.75
CA PRO A 19 20.38 -15.96 -19.55
C PRO A 19 18.87 -15.70 -19.29
N GLU A 20 18.17 -16.68 -18.71
CA GLU A 20 16.80 -16.57 -18.21
C GLU A 20 16.67 -15.56 -17.04
N LYS A 21 17.69 -15.41 -16.18
CA LYS A 21 17.73 -14.44 -15.08
C LYS A 21 17.64 -13.00 -15.58
N GLY A 22 18.37 -12.68 -16.66
CA GLY A 22 18.40 -11.32 -17.22
C GLY A 22 17.02 -10.85 -17.68
N LYS A 23 16.22 -11.76 -18.27
CA LYS A 23 14.85 -11.46 -18.72
C LYS A 23 13.89 -11.27 -17.55
N CYS A 24 14.07 -12.01 -16.45
CA CYS A 24 13.25 -11.88 -15.24
C CYS A 24 13.54 -10.55 -14.51
N CYS A 25 14.82 -10.25 -14.26
CA CYS A 25 15.23 -8.99 -13.63
C CYS A 25 14.78 -7.76 -14.45
N ALA A 26 14.88 -7.83 -15.78
CA ALA A 26 14.41 -6.74 -16.65
C ALA A 26 12.90 -6.50 -16.52
N LYS A 27 12.07 -7.56 -16.39
CA LYS A 27 10.63 -7.41 -16.14
C LYS A 27 10.34 -6.76 -14.79
N LEU A 28 11.07 -7.13 -13.74
CA LEU A 28 10.89 -6.55 -12.41
C LEU A 28 11.25 -5.06 -12.39
N ILE A 29 12.39 -4.70 -12.98
CA ILE A 29 12.82 -3.28 -13.08
C ILE A 29 11.82 -2.48 -13.90
N LYS A 30 11.38 -3.01 -15.06
CA LYS A 30 10.38 -2.35 -15.90
C LYS A 30 9.04 -2.19 -15.18
N GLY A 31 8.63 -3.21 -14.41
CA GLY A 31 7.42 -3.17 -13.59
C GLY A 31 7.50 -2.14 -12.47
N ALA A 32 8.64 -2.07 -11.77
CA ALA A 32 8.89 -1.08 -10.73
C ALA A 32 8.82 0.35 -11.28
N ILE A 33 9.49 0.63 -12.41
CA ILE A 33 9.52 1.98 -13.00
C ILE A 33 8.15 2.36 -13.56
N LEU A 34 7.53 1.51 -14.40
CA LEU A 34 6.25 1.87 -15.03
C LEU A 34 5.10 1.87 -14.03
N GLY A 35 5.03 0.89 -13.13
CA GLY A 35 4.05 0.85 -12.07
C GLY A 35 4.24 2.01 -11.09
N GLY A 36 5.49 2.30 -10.72
CA GLY A 36 5.83 3.38 -9.79
C GLY A 36 5.50 4.75 -10.35
N LEU A 37 5.75 4.99 -11.65
CA LEU A 37 5.35 6.23 -12.32
C LEU A 37 3.83 6.44 -12.27
N ILE A 38 3.06 5.37 -12.47
CA ILE A 38 1.59 5.43 -12.47
C ILE A 38 1.05 5.65 -11.05
N MET A 39 1.60 4.97 -10.04
CA MET A 39 1.24 5.20 -8.63
C MET A 39 1.57 6.63 -8.22
N TRP A 40 2.78 7.11 -8.54
CA TRP A 40 3.21 8.46 -8.23
C TRP A 40 2.30 9.51 -8.88
N ALA A 41 1.96 9.34 -10.17
CA ALA A 41 1.05 10.22 -10.87
C ALA A 41 -0.35 10.21 -10.22
N TRP A 42 -0.86 9.04 -9.83
CA TRP A 42 -2.12 8.94 -9.12
C TRP A 42 -2.07 9.67 -7.77
N PHE A 43 -1.05 9.43 -6.94
CA PHE A 43 -0.91 10.12 -5.65
C PHE A 43 -0.82 11.64 -5.83
N ALA A 44 -0.05 12.13 -6.81
CA ALA A 44 0.04 13.55 -7.10
C ALA A 44 -1.32 14.14 -7.52
N LEU A 45 -2.06 13.46 -8.40
CA LEU A 45 -3.40 13.89 -8.81
C LEU A 45 -4.40 13.86 -7.66
N SER A 46 -4.37 12.79 -6.87
CA SER A 46 -5.25 12.59 -5.73
C SER A 46 -5.08 13.69 -4.69
N TRP A 47 -3.84 14.09 -4.38
CA TRP A 47 -3.54 15.13 -3.40
C TRP A 47 -3.75 16.56 -3.91
N HIS A 48 -3.47 16.82 -5.19
CA HIS A 48 -3.44 18.20 -5.70
C HIS A 48 -4.64 18.58 -6.57
N VAL A 49 -5.34 17.61 -7.15
CA VAL A 49 -6.45 17.86 -8.08
C VAL A 49 -7.79 17.46 -7.47
N ILE A 50 -7.84 16.38 -6.68
CA ILE A 50 -9.07 15.90 -6.05
C ILE A 50 -9.20 16.53 -4.66
N PRO A 51 -10.34 17.17 -4.31
CA PRO A 51 -10.46 17.93 -3.06
C PRO A 51 -10.62 17.03 -1.81
N TRP A 52 -10.65 15.71 -1.94
CA TRP A 52 -11.01 14.80 -0.86
C TRP A 52 -10.02 14.78 0.32
N HIS A 53 -8.72 14.92 0.05
CA HIS A 53 -7.70 15.05 1.09
C HIS A 53 -7.80 16.41 1.76
N ALA A 54 -7.92 17.49 0.98
CA ALA A 54 -8.07 18.85 1.48
C ALA A 54 -9.32 19.02 2.37
N ASN A 55 -10.43 18.37 2.04
CA ASN A 55 -11.67 18.40 2.81
C ASN A 55 -11.56 17.78 4.21
N SER A 56 -10.50 17.01 4.47
CA SER A 56 -10.22 16.38 5.76
C SER A 56 -9.12 17.09 6.56
N LEU A 57 -8.49 18.12 5.99
CA LEU A 57 -7.50 18.95 6.65
C LEU A 57 -8.18 20.20 7.24
N MET A 58 -7.83 20.52 8.49
CA MET A 58 -8.32 21.71 9.18
C MET A 58 -7.16 22.61 9.57
N GLY A 59 -7.28 23.90 9.28
CA GLY A 59 -6.38 24.92 9.81
C GLY A 59 -6.77 25.33 11.22
N PHE A 60 -5.79 25.77 12.02
CA PHE A 60 -6.08 26.38 13.32
C PHE A 60 -6.59 27.82 13.13
N LYS A 61 -7.49 28.26 14.00
CA LYS A 61 -8.04 29.64 13.95
C LYS A 61 -6.97 30.71 14.20
N ASP A 62 -6.02 30.44 15.08
CA ASP A 62 -4.88 31.30 15.38
C ASP A 62 -3.59 30.48 15.29
N GLU A 63 -3.04 30.41 14.07
CA GLU A 63 -1.83 29.64 13.79
C GLU A 63 -0.61 30.19 14.54
N LYS A 64 -0.56 31.50 14.81
CA LYS A 64 0.59 32.12 15.50
C LYS A 64 0.66 31.69 16.96
N VAL A 65 -0.48 31.65 17.65
CA VAL A 65 -0.57 31.16 19.02
C VAL A 65 -0.20 29.69 19.09
N VAL A 66 -0.75 28.86 18.19
CA VAL A 66 -0.45 27.42 18.16
C VAL A 66 1.02 27.16 17.83
N ALA A 67 1.59 27.84 16.84
CA ALA A 67 3.00 27.71 16.49
C ALA A 67 3.92 28.10 17.67
N THR A 68 3.63 29.21 18.34
CA THR A 68 4.39 29.66 19.52
C THR A 68 4.32 28.63 20.65
N ALA A 69 3.14 28.06 20.90
CA ALA A 69 2.96 27.02 21.90
C ALA A 69 3.74 25.74 21.55
N LEU A 70 3.70 25.32 20.28
CA LEU A 70 4.44 24.15 19.80
C LEU A 70 5.96 24.36 19.90
N THR A 71 6.51 25.49 19.44
CA THR A 71 7.95 25.77 19.56
C THR A 71 8.43 25.76 21.01
N LYS A 72 7.59 26.23 21.95
CA LYS A 72 7.93 26.23 23.38
C LYS A 72 7.80 24.86 24.04
N ALA A 73 6.76 24.09 23.70
CA ALA A 73 6.41 22.84 24.36
C ALA A 73 7.01 21.59 23.69
N ALA A 74 7.39 21.69 22.41
CA ALA A 74 7.93 20.64 21.56
C ALA A 74 9.14 21.20 20.78
N PRO A 75 10.29 21.45 21.46
CA PRO A 75 11.45 22.08 20.83
C PRO A 75 12.14 21.17 19.79
N ASP A 76 11.92 19.86 19.87
CA ASP A 76 12.54 18.87 19.01
C ASP A 76 11.57 18.35 17.94
N SER A 77 12.11 17.81 16.85
CA SER A 77 11.28 17.13 15.86
C SER A 77 10.85 15.76 16.39
N GLY A 78 9.58 15.42 16.25
CA GLY A 78 9.05 14.17 16.78
C GLY A 78 7.54 14.07 16.76
N VAL A 79 7.04 12.98 17.31
CA VAL A 79 5.60 12.73 17.49
C VAL A 79 5.24 13.02 18.94
N TYR A 80 4.32 13.94 19.13
CA TYR A 80 3.81 14.35 20.43
C TYR A 80 2.35 13.93 20.57
N VAL A 81 1.99 13.38 21.72
CA VAL A 81 0.62 13.01 22.07
C VAL A 81 0.18 13.85 23.26
N LEU A 82 -1.03 14.40 23.18
CA LEU A 82 -1.66 15.17 24.25
C LEU A 82 -3.03 14.57 24.56
N PRO A 83 -3.37 14.32 25.83
CA PRO A 83 -2.44 14.18 26.93
C PRO A 83 -1.57 12.93 26.74
N PHE A 84 -0.27 13.05 27.01
CA PHE A 84 0.61 11.89 27.06
C PHE A 84 0.35 11.15 28.38
N THR A 85 -0.24 9.96 28.29
CA THR A 85 -0.39 9.05 29.42
C THR A 85 0.64 7.95 29.32
N ASP A 86 1.26 7.65 30.44
CA ASP A 86 2.16 6.52 30.55
C ASP A 86 1.31 5.25 30.41
N MET A 87 1.56 4.44 29.36
CA MET A 87 0.73 3.28 28.99
C MET A 87 0.61 2.23 30.11
N GLY A 88 1.44 2.32 31.16
CA GLY A 88 1.39 1.49 32.37
C GLY A 88 0.56 2.04 33.54
N LYS A 89 -0.05 3.23 33.45
CA LYS A 89 -0.82 3.86 34.53
C LYS A 89 -2.27 4.07 34.09
N ALA A 90 -3.08 3.03 34.28
CA ALA A 90 -4.39 2.82 33.66
C ALA A 90 -5.55 3.70 34.15
N GLU A 91 -5.33 4.80 34.86
CA GLU A 91 -6.42 5.62 35.41
C GLU A 91 -6.17 7.10 35.22
N GLN A 92 -6.30 7.58 33.99
CA GLN A 92 -6.47 9.02 33.74
C GLN A 92 -7.57 9.24 32.71
N LYS A 93 -8.82 9.30 33.20
CA LYS A 93 -9.84 10.09 32.50
C LYS A 93 -9.39 11.54 32.57
N THR A 94 -9.29 12.15 31.41
CA THR A 94 -8.81 13.51 31.23
C THR A 94 -9.86 14.27 30.44
N ASP A 95 -10.31 15.40 30.95
CA ASP A 95 -11.26 16.29 30.25
C ASP A 95 -10.56 17.11 29.14
N LYS A 96 -9.28 16.82 28.87
CA LYS A 96 -8.48 17.52 27.87
C LYS A 96 -8.69 16.90 26.49
N PRO A 97 -8.68 17.71 25.42
CA PRO A 97 -8.75 17.20 24.06
C PRO A 97 -7.56 16.27 23.76
N PHE A 98 -7.83 15.22 22.98
CA PHE A 98 -6.79 14.36 22.44
C PHE A 98 -6.16 15.01 21.19
N ALA A 99 -4.84 15.03 21.11
CA ALA A 99 -4.11 15.46 19.91
C ALA A 99 -2.90 14.55 19.68
N PHE A 100 -2.71 14.15 18.42
CA PHE A 100 -1.54 13.45 17.93
C PHE A 100 -0.87 14.35 16.89
N VAL A 101 0.33 14.83 17.17
CA VAL A 101 0.97 15.90 16.40
C VAL A 101 2.37 15.47 15.98
N SER A 102 2.64 15.52 14.68
CA SER A 102 3.99 15.44 14.14
C SER A 102 4.57 16.85 14.08
N VAL A 103 5.67 17.08 14.81
CA VAL A 103 6.37 18.36 14.85
C VAL A 103 7.68 18.23 14.08
N TYR A 104 7.90 19.15 13.14
CA TYR A 104 9.19 19.33 12.48
C TYR A 104 9.76 20.69 12.90
N ALA A 105 10.64 20.67 13.89
CA ALA A 105 11.13 21.87 14.59
C ALA A 105 11.79 22.91 13.66
N PRO A 106 12.51 22.55 12.59
CA PRO A 106 13.05 23.53 11.63
C PRO A 106 11.98 24.31 10.85
N GLY A 107 10.73 23.85 10.86
CA GLY A 107 9.67 24.35 9.99
C GLY A 107 9.82 23.88 8.55
N VAL A 108 8.78 24.10 7.74
CA VAL A 108 8.77 23.70 6.32
C VAL A 108 8.44 24.90 5.45
N ASN A 109 9.37 25.30 4.59
CA ASN A 109 9.02 26.10 3.43
C ASN A 109 8.54 25.14 2.33
N VAL A 110 7.21 25.14 2.11
CA VAL A 110 6.56 24.23 1.16
C VAL A 110 7.13 24.40 -0.25
N LYS A 111 7.42 25.64 -0.69
CA LYS A 111 7.92 25.91 -2.04
C LYS A 111 9.30 25.30 -2.26
N ASP A 112 10.19 25.46 -1.29
CA ASP A 112 11.57 24.99 -1.38
C ASP A 112 11.66 23.46 -1.19
N SER A 113 10.76 22.90 -0.38
CA SER A 113 10.77 21.47 -0.04
C SER A 113 10.01 20.59 -1.03
N MET A 114 9.14 21.18 -1.86
CA MET A 114 8.26 20.42 -2.76
C MET A 114 9.00 19.49 -3.74
N PRO A 115 10.10 19.91 -4.40
CA PRO A 115 10.82 19.02 -5.31
C PRO A 115 11.34 17.77 -4.59
N GLN A 116 11.90 17.94 -3.38
CA GLN A 116 12.41 16.84 -2.58
C GLN A 116 11.30 15.88 -2.14
N MET A 117 10.15 16.42 -1.72
CA MET A 117 8.97 15.61 -1.39
C MET A 117 8.47 14.80 -2.58
N MET A 118 8.45 15.40 -3.78
CA MET A 118 8.02 14.71 -5.00
C MET A 118 8.98 13.61 -5.42
N ILE A 119 10.29 13.82 -5.29
CA ILE A 119 11.30 12.78 -5.52
C ILE A 119 11.12 11.64 -4.52
N GLY A 120 10.94 11.97 -3.22
CA GLY A 120 10.67 10.97 -2.18
C GLY A 120 9.42 10.14 -2.48
N ALA A 121 8.33 10.79 -2.87
CA ALA A 121 7.09 10.12 -3.26
C ALA A 121 7.27 9.21 -4.50
N PHE A 122 8.07 9.64 -5.48
CA PHE A 122 8.37 8.82 -6.66
C PHE A 122 9.20 7.59 -6.30
N VAL A 123 10.25 7.74 -5.48
CA VAL A 123 11.08 6.62 -5.02
C VAL A 123 10.24 5.62 -4.23
N MET A 124 9.40 6.09 -3.29
CA MET A 124 8.46 5.26 -2.55
C MET A 124 7.54 4.47 -3.51
N SER A 125 6.97 5.14 -4.52
CA SER A 125 6.09 4.52 -5.51
C SER A 125 6.80 3.45 -6.34
N VAL A 126 8.06 3.69 -6.76
CA VAL A 126 8.88 2.71 -7.48
C VAL A 126 9.16 1.48 -6.61
N VAL A 127 9.44 1.67 -5.31
CA VAL A 127 9.66 0.56 -4.37
C VAL A 127 8.38 -0.27 -4.23
N MET A 128 7.23 0.37 -3.97
CA MET A 128 5.93 -0.31 -3.84
C MET A 128 5.56 -1.09 -5.11
N ALA A 129 5.72 -0.46 -6.28
CA ALA A 129 5.47 -1.11 -7.57
C ALA A 129 6.46 -2.24 -7.87
N GLY A 130 7.71 -2.15 -7.38
CA GLY A 130 8.69 -3.22 -7.46
C GLY A 130 8.25 -4.45 -6.65
N PHE A 131 7.81 -4.25 -5.41
CA PHE A 131 7.21 -5.32 -4.60
C PHE A 131 5.98 -5.92 -5.29
N LEU A 132 5.08 -5.09 -5.81
CA LEU A 132 3.90 -5.56 -6.54
C LEU A 132 4.30 -6.37 -7.80
N SER A 133 5.30 -5.93 -8.54
CA SER A 133 5.83 -6.64 -9.71
C SER A 133 6.41 -8.00 -9.33
N CYS A 134 7.15 -8.08 -8.22
CA CYS A 134 7.62 -9.35 -7.66
C CYS A 134 6.47 -10.30 -7.33
N LEU A 135 5.39 -9.81 -6.72
CA LEU A 135 4.21 -10.63 -6.41
C LEU A 135 3.48 -11.10 -7.68
N LEU A 136 3.29 -10.21 -8.66
CA LEU A 136 2.60 -10.54 -9.91
C LEU A 136 3.41 -11.49 -10.81
N THR A 137 4.75 -11.46 -10.75
CA THR A 137 5.61 -12.38 -11.52
C THR A 137 5.62 -13.80 -10.99
N LYS A 138 5.31 -14.03 -9.70
CA LYS A 138 5.25 -15.37 -9.08
C LYS A 138 4.03 -16.21 -9.53
N LYS A 139 3.54 -15.96 -10.75
CA LYS A 139 2.41 -16.62 -11.40
C LYS A 139 1.17 -16.69 -10.51
N VAL A 140 0.36 -15.64 -10.57
CA VAL A 140 -1.04 -15.73 -10.14
C VAL A 140 -1.84 -16.39 -11.26
N GLU A 141 -1.68 -17.71 -11.44
CA GLU A 141 -2.50 -18.47 -12.40
C GLU A 141 -3.98 -18.38 -11.97
N GLY A 142 -4.85 -17.90 -12.87
CA GLY A 142 -6.29 -17.75 -12.60
C GLY A 142 -6.74 -16.45 -11.93
N PHE A 143 -5.87 -15.47 -11.71
CA PHE A 143 -6.26 -14.19 -11.07
C PHE A 143 -6.11 -12.99 -12.02
N CYS A 144 -7.08 -12.08 -11.97
CA CYS A 144 -6.97 -10.79 -12.63
C CYS A 144 -5.90 -9.94 -11.93
N PRO A 145 -4.88 -9.42 -12.65
CA PRO A 145 -3.81 -8.61 -12.07
C PRO A 145 -4.34 -7.38 -11.32
N VAL A 146 -5.41 -6.78 -11.82
CA VAL A 146 -6.07 -5.62 -11.20
C VAL A 146 -6.71 -6.04 -9.88
N ALA A 147 -7.53 -7.10 -9.89
CA ALA A 147 -8.20 -7.58 -8.68
C ALA A 147 -7.21 -8.05 -7.60
N PHE A 148 -6.11 -8.71 -8.00
CA PHE A 148 -5.03 -9.06 -7.08
C PHE A 148 -4.40 -7.80 -6.49
N SER A 149 -4.05 -6.83 -7.32
CA SER A 149 -3.40 -5.59 -6.87
C SER A 149 -4.33 -4.75 -5.97
N MET A 150 -5.63 -4.70 -6.26
CA MET A 150 -6.63 -4.06 -5.39
C MET A 150 -6.65 -4.67 -3.99
N LYS A 151 -6.55 -6.00 -3.86
CA LYS A 151 -6.48 -6.67 -2.55
C LYS A 151 -5.21 -6.31 -1.79
N ILE A 152 -4.08 -6.21 -2.49
CA ILE A 152 -2.83 -5.74 -1.89
C ILE A 152 -2.95 -4.29 -1.46
N GLY A 153 -3.49 -3.40 -2.30
CA GLY A 153 -3.74 -2.01 -1.95
C GLY A 153 -4.69 -1.86 -0.77
N LEU A 154 -5.72 -2.71 -0.67
CA LEU A 154 -6.61 -2.74 0.48
C LEU A 154 -5.88 -3.18 1.75
N LEU A 155 -5.04 -4.21 1.67
CA LEU A 155 -4.23 -4.67 2.80
C LEU A 155 -3.26 -3.57 3.28
N VAL A 156 -2.58 -2.91 2.35
CA VAL A 156 -1.68 -1.78 2.62
C VAL A 156 -2.47 -0.62 3.25
N GLY A 157 -3.62 -0.26 2.67
CA GLY A 157 -4.47 0.81 3.19
C GLY A 157 -4.99 0.53 4.60
N ILE A 158 -5.45 -0.70 4.87
CA ILE A 158 -5.85 -1.11 6.23
C ILE A 158 -4.65 -0.98 7.18
N GLY A 159 -3.48 -1.52 6.81
CA GLY A 159 -2.29 -1.47 7.66
C GLY A 159 -1.76 -0.06 7.91
N ALA A 160 -1.89 0.84 6.93
CA ALA A 160 -1.38 2.21 7.02
C ALA A 160 -2.35 3.17 7.73
N HIS A 161 -3.67 2.98 7.58
CA HIS A 161 -4.65 3.98 8.04
C HIS A 161 -5.52 3.51 9.20
N LEU A 162 -5.90 2.22 9.27
CA LEU A 162 -6.80 1.74 10.32
C LEU A 162 -6.19 1.86 11.72
N PRO A 163 -4.87 1.60 11.95
CA PRO A 163 -4.27 1.86 13.25
C PRO A 163 -4.42 3.33 13.69
N ASN A 164 -4.31 4.29 12.77
CA ASN A 164 -4.45 5.70 13.11
C ASN A 164 -5.87 6.07 13.54
N TYR A 165 -6.88 5.44 12.94
CA TYR A 165 -8.27 5.55 13.39
C TYR A 165 -8.48 4.96 14.79
N LEU A 166 -7.96 3.75 15.02
CA LEU A 166 -8.18 3.00 16.26
C LEU A 166 -7.40 3.57 17.46
N PHE A 167 -6.14 3.95 17.25
CA PHE A 167 -5.24 4.35 18.34
C PHE A 167 -5.11 5.86 18.50
N TYR A 168 -5.29 6.62 17.42
CA TYR A 168 -5.01 8.07 17.41
C TYR A 168 -6.21 8.92 17.03
N HIS A 169 -7.42 8.33 16.99
CA HIS A 169 -8.68 9.04 16.74
C HIS A 169 -8.67 9.88 15.45
N PHE A 170 -7.94 9.46 14.43
CA PHE A 170 -8.00 10.12 13.13
C PHE A 170 -9.44 10.06 12.59
N PRO A 171 -9.94 11.10 11.89
CA PRO A 171 -11.30 11.07 11.36
C PRO A 171 -11.54 9.88 10.42
N LEU A 172 -12.77 9.35 10.44
CA LEU A 172 -13.14 8.24 9.56
C LEU A 172 -13.01 8.65 8.08
N SER A 173 -13.36 9.90 7.74
CA SER A 173 -13.21 10.43 6.38
C SER A 173 -11.75 10.43 5.91
N TRP A 174 -10.81 10.89 6.74
CA TRP A 174 -9.37 10.83 6.46
C TRP A 174 -8.91 9.39 6.24
N THR A 175 -9.32 8.48 7.13
CA THR A 175 -8.95 7.07 7.10
C THR A 175 -9.43 6.39 5.81
N LEU A 176 -10.72 6.54 5.48
CA LEU A 176 -11.31 5.93 4.29
C LEU A 176 -10.74 6.53 3.00
N THR A 177 -10.45 7.83 2.99
CA THR A 177 -9.82 8.49 1.83
C THR A 177 -8.44 7.92 1.57
N GLY A 178 -7.59 7.81 2.60
CA GLY A 178 -6.26 7.18 2.46
C GLY A 178 -6.34 5.72 1.98
N MET A 179 -7.25 4.93 2.55
CA MET A 179 -7.48 3.55 2.11
C MET A 179 -7.91 3.45 0.65
N ALA A 180 -8.84 4.32 0.22
CA ALA A 180 -9.29 4.38 -1.16
C ALA A 180 -8.15 4.80 -2.11
N ASP A 181 -7.32 5.74 -1.69
CA ASP A 181 -6.18 6.23 -2.45
C ASP A 181 -5.18 5.09 -2.75
N GLU A 182 -4.84 4.29 -1.75
CA GLU A 182 -3.98 3.11 -1.90
C GLU A 182 -4.62 2.05 -2.82
N VAL A 183 -5.90 1.72 -2.62
CA VAL A 183 -6.58 0.73 -3.46
C VAL A 183 -6.54 1.14 -4.94
N ILE A 184 -6.79 2.42 -5.25
CA ILE A 184 -6.77 2.92 -6.63
C ILE A 184 -5.34 2.94 -7.18
N ALA A 185 -4.36 3.42 -6.41
CA ALA A 185 -2.96 3.44 -6.81
C ALA A 185 -2.47 2.04 -7.22
N PHE A 186 -2.72 1.05 -6.37
CA PHE A 186 -2.34 -0.34 -6.64
C PHE A 186 -3.13 -0.94 -7.81
N ALA A 187 -4.43 -0.64 -7.95
CA ALA A 187 -5.21 -1.11 -9.09
C ALA A 187 -4.63 -0.62 -10.42
N LEU A 188 -4.29 0.67 -10.50
CA LEU A 188 -3.72 1.30 -11.69
C LEU A 188 -2.33 0.74 -12.02
N ALA A 189 -1.45 0.61 -11.02
CA ALA A 189 -0.15 -0.04 -11.22
C ALA A 189 -0.30 -1.50 -11.66
N GLY A 190 -1.18 -2.26 -11.01
CA GLY A 190 -1.47 -3.65 -11.37
C GLY A 190 -1.92 -3.81 -12.81
N ALA A 191 -2.79 -2.91 -13.29
CA ALA A 191 -3.24 -2.89 -14.69
C ALA A 191 -2.06 -2.66 -15.66
N VAL A 192 -1.20 -1.69 -15.35
CA VAL A 192 -0.07 -1.32 -16.22
C VAL A 192 1.03 -2.38 -16.21
N ILE A 193 1.40 -2.91 -15.03
CA ILE A 193 2.37 -4.01 -14.90
C ILE A 193 1.83 -5.25 -15.61
N GLY A 194 0.58 -5.63 -15.33
CA GLY A 194 -0.07 -6.79 -15.95
C GLY A 194 -0.08 -6.70 -17.48
N LYS A 195 -0.53 -5.58 -18.04
CA LYS A 195 -0.65 -5.38 -19.49
C LYS A 195 0.69 -5.17 -20.18
N CYS A 196 1.52 -4.25 -19.68
CA CYS A 196 2.66 -3.68 -20.41
C CYS A 196 3.99 -4.39 -20.12
N VAL A 197 4.07 -5.12 -19.00
CA VAL A 197 5.30 -5.80 -18.56
C VAL A 197 5.12 -7.31 -18.63
N LEU A 198 4.05 -7.83 -18.02
CA LEU A 198 3.79 -9.27 -17.95
C LEU A 198 2.98 -9.78 -19.15
N LYS A 199 2.39 -8.89 -19.95
CA LYS A 199 1.54 -9.21 -21.11
C LYS A 199 0.40 -10.17 -20.75
N LEU A 200 -0.14 -10.04 -19.54
CA LEU A 200 -1.29 -10.81 -19.07
C LEU A 200 -2.55 -10.32 -19.79
N LYS A 201 -3.42 -11.23 -20.20
CA LYS A 201 -4.70 -10.88 -20.82
C LYS A 201 -5.60 -10.22 -19.76
N LEU A 202 -5.88 -8.93 -19.93
CA LEU A 202 -6.69 -8.09 -19.02
C LEU A 202 -8.18 -8.51 -18.88
N GLY A 203 -8.60 -9.65 -19.41
CA GLY A 203 -10.02 -10.02 -19.56
C GLY A 203 -10.42 -11.39 -19.01
N MET A 204 -9.53 -12.10 -18.31
CA MET A 204 -9.89 -13.37 -17.69
C MET A 204 -9.86 -13.22 -16.16
N CYS A 205 -10.82 -12.49 -15.61
CA CYS A 205 -11.39 -12.96 -14.35
C CYS A 205 -12.11 -14.26 -14.73
N PRO A 206 -11.64 -15.45 -14.34
CA PRO A 206 -12.52 -16.61 -14.45
C PRO A 206 -13.75 -16.27 -13.61
N ALA A 207 -14.92 -16.24 -14.24
CA ALA A 207 -16.19 -16.00 -13.56
C ALA A 207 -16.40 -16.98 -12.38
N SER A 208 -15.67 -18.10 -12.35
CA SER A 208 -15.65 -19.08 -11.27
C SER A 208 -14.92 -18.64 -10.00
N ALA A 209 -14.09 -17.60 -10.00
CA ALA A 209 -13.41 -17.14 -8.78
C ALA A 209 -14.34 -16.36 -7.81
N CYS A 210 -15.53 -15.96 -8.27
CA CYS A 210 -16.58 -15.39 -7.44
C CYS A 210 -17.67 -16.41 -7.05
N ALA A 211 -17.54 -17.67 -7.46
CA ALA A 211 -18.51 -18.73 -7.15
C ALA A 211 -17.83 -19.84 -6.32
N THR A 212 -17.62 -19.60 -5.04
CA THR A 212 -17.46 -20.69 -4.08
C THR A 212 -18.83 -21.29 -3.79
N THR A 213 -19.07 -22.48 -4.34
CA THR A 213 -19.61 -23.70 -3.71
C THR A 213 -20.20 -24.55 -4.82
N ASP A 214 -19.50 -25.61 -5.21
CA ASP A 214 -20.07 -26.90 -5.63
C ASP A 214 -18.92 -27.83 -6.05
N ALA A 215 -18.24 -28.38 -5.05
CA ALA A 215 -17.36 -29.53 -5.27
C ALA A 215 -18.24 -30.75 -5.53
N LYS A 216 -18.43 -31.11 -6.80
CA LYS A 216 -18.97 -32.41 -7.19
C LYS A 216 -17.81 -33.33 -7.56
N CYS A 217 -17.44 -34.21 -6.63
CA CYS A 217 -16.56 -35.34 -6.89
C CYS A 217 -17.30 -36.35 -7.74
N ASP A 218 -17.09 -36.35 -9.06
CA ASP A 218 -17.54 -37.44 -9.92
C ASP A 218 -16.52 -38.58 -9.87
N GLY A 219 -16.82 -39.58 -9.02
CA GLY A 219 -16.16 -40.88 -9.04
C GLY A 219 -16.55 -41.65 -10.30
N LYS A 220 -15.60 -41.78 -11.23
CA LYS A 220 -15.72 -42.70 -12.35
C LYS A 220 -14.95 -43.98 -12.01
N THR A 221 -15.69 -44.99 -11.56
CA THR A 221 -15.24 -46.38 -11.49
C THR A 221 -15.20 -46.94 -12.90
N ASP A 222 -13.98 -47.12 -13.43
CA ASP A 222 -13.78 -47.84 -14.68
C ASP A 222 -13.98 -49.35 -14.44
N LYS A 223 -14.94 -49.91 -15.18
CA LYS A 223 -15.06 -51.35 -15.42
C LYS A 223 -14.06 -51.75 -16.50
N LYS A 224 -13.12 -52.61 -16.17
CA LYS A 224 -12.90 -53.92 -16.83
C LYS A 224 -11.80 -54.70 -16.13
#